data_AF-A0AAU3RH01-F1
#
_entry.id   AF-A0AAU3RH01-F1
#
_cell.length_a   1.000
_cell.length_b   1.000
_cell.length_c   1.000
_cell.angle_alpha   90.00
_cell.angle_beta   90.00
_cell.angle_gamma   90.00
#
_symmetry.space_group_name_H-M   'P 1'
#
loop_
_entity.id
_entity.type
_entity.pdbx_description
1 polymer ?
#
loop_
_entity_poly.entity_id
_entity_poly.type
_entity_poly.pdbx_seq_one_letter_code
_entity_poly.pdbx_strand_id
1 'polypeptide(L)'
;MDVGGVRARYEAQVRGRVPEWPAVGAVVERDGPLVRTHYGTHGTVEHQPLPARVPDLDALVLRQREAFAARNEPARWNAYGTEAPALAGALAAAGFVPGPERSLLAAEFARLTPGRPDGRRSGVHSLNSGTEDPAWWAAARGLAAASGPHAKGLAEFEADGGPFYGRADAAVLLDDRGRVAAAGWAERVPGTSFVSVGGLTGPHPELLLPWQALGQAAHVTGRPATHYVAEAAGDLRTALLTAGFGELTTVRTFRWDPPGTPVPVRPVRQLRGELDTGPVWERLEREFGFRPSTSRFPGFDAPAPSVTWSLDALDQGGDERLDALARIARRALRAVTVAVTGLGLGPGDGQTLYWLDWQHLGYAFDPHRVGGPGRPKWPGSVYPDGDYYLYLDPELRFGTLGHPWEHTLCVFGAPLLAEAEAELTVLLGEPVRRRD
;
A
#
# COMPACT_ATOMS: atom_id res chain seq x y z
N MET A 1 -22.30 12.80 22.11
CA MET A 1 -22.19 12.90 20.64
C MET A 1 -23.56 12.59 20.05
N ASP A 2 -23.97 13.27 18.99
CA ASP A 2 -25.11 12.84 18.17
C ASP A 2 -24.71 11.60 17.35
N VAL A 3 -25.01 10.41 17.89
CA VAL A 3 -24.66 9.12 17.27
C VAL A 3 -25.34 8.96 15.91
N GLY A 4 -26.59 9.43 15.76
CA GLY A 4 -27.33 9.33 14.50
C GLY A 4 -26.69 10.16 13.38
N GLY A 5 -26.35 11.41 13.68
CA GLY A 5 -25.66 12.30 12.75
C GLY A 5 -24.25 11.82 12.39
N VAL A 6 -23.49 11.27 13.35
CA VAL A 6 -22.15 10.71 13.08
C VAL A 6 -22.24 9.44 12.24
N ARG A 7 -23.21 8.56 12.49
CA ARG A 7 -23.45 7.38 11.64
C ARG A 7 -23.76 7.77 10.20
N ALA A 8 -24.72 8.68 9.98
CA ALA A 8 -25.08 9.13 8.64
C ALA A 8 -23.86 9.74 7.91
N ARG A 9 -23.00 10.45 8.64
CA ARG A 9 -21.74 10.99 8.10
C ARG A 9 -20.75 9.90 7.72
N TYR A 10 -20.56 8.88 8.55
CA TYR A 10 -19.69 7.73 8.25
C TYR A 10 -20.17 6.97 7.02
N GLU A 11 -21.47 6.69 6.95
CA GLU A 11 -22.09 5.99 5.83
C GLU A 11 -21.95 6.77 4.50
N ALA A 12 -22.08 8.09 4.54
CA ALA A 12 -21.94 8.93 3.34
C ALA A 12 -20.48 9.14 2.90
N GLN A 13 -19.53 9.21 3.84
CA GLN A 13 -18.14 9.63 3.54
C GLN A 13 -17.15 8.48 3.42
N VAL A 14 -17.36 7.38 4.15
CA VAL A 14 -16.37 6.29 4.29
C VAL A 14 -16.80 5.05 3.52
N ARG A 15 -18.05 4.60 3.75
CA ARG A 15 -18.55 3.34 3.19
C ARG A 15 -18.64 3.37 1.67
N GLY A 16 -18.20 2.29 1.02
CA GLY A 16 -18.31 2.12 -0.44
C GLY A 16 -17.63 3.21 -1.27
N ARG A 17 -16.65 3.91 -0.69
CA ARG A 17 -15.89 4.95 -1.38
C ARG A 17 -14.81 4.31 -2.26
N VAL A 18 -14.62 4.86 -3.46
CA VAL A 18 -13.39 4.66 -4.24
C VAL A 18 -12.32 5.59 -3.67
N PRO A 19 -11.22 5.08 -3.11
CA PRO A 19 -10.13 5.93 -2.62
C PRO A 19 -9.54 6.72 -3.78
N GLU A 20 -9.31 8.02 -3.56
CA GLU A 20 -8.60 8.88 -4.51
C GLU A 20 -7.17 8.38 -4.74
N TRP A 21 -6.56 7.88 -3.66
CA TRP A 21 -5.24 7.26 -3.64
C TRP A 21 -5.41 5.82 -3.15
N PRO A 22 -5.59 4.85 -4.06
CA PRO A 22 -5.64 3.44 -3.69
C PRO A 22 -4.33 3.01 -3.02
N ALA A 23 -4.40 1.92 -2.25
CA ALA A 23 -3.21 1.27 -1.74
C ALA A 23 -2.24 0.92 -2.87
N VAL A 24 -0.94 0.99 -2.58
CA VAL A 24 0.11 0.65 -3.54
C VAL A 24 -0.12 -0.76 -4.08
N GLY A 25 -0.10 -0.90 -5.40
CA GLY A 25 -0.31 -2.20 -6.06
C GLY A 25 -1.75 -2.71 -6.02
N ALA A 26 -2.74 -1.90 -5.64
CA ALA A 26 -4.14 -2.28 -5.68
C ALA A 26 -4.84 -1.86 -7.00
N VAL A 27 -5.87 -2.62 -7.37
CA VAL A 27 -6.79 -2.28 -8.47
C VAL A 27 -8.19 -2.12 -7.88
N VAL A 28 -8.80 -0.96 -8.09
CA VAL A 28 -10.15 -0.66 -7.60
C VAL A 28 -11.12 -0.64 -8.78
N GLU A 29 -12.18 -1.42 -8.68
CA GLU A 29 -13.20 -1.59 -9.70
C GLU A 29 -14.58 -1.30 -9.10
N ARG A 30 -15.48 -0.71 -9.88
CA ARG A 30 -16.86 -0.46 -9.47
C ARG A 30 -17.81 -1.39 -10.24
N ASP A 31 -18.66 -2.09 -9.51
CA ASP A 31 -19.74 -2.94 -10.06
C ASP A 31 -21.06 -2.53 -9.40
N GLY A 32 -21.78 -1.64 -10.08
CA GLY A 32 -23.00 -1.03 -9.54
C GLY A 32 -22.76 -0.32 -8.20
N PRO A 33 -23.44 -0.73 -7.11
CA PRO A 33 -23.27 -0.13 -5.79
C PRO A 33 -22.01 -0.59 -5.04
N LEU A 34 -21.28 -1.56 -5.60
CA LEU A 34 -20.12 -2.17 -4.95
C LEU A 34 -18.81 -1.58 -5.46
N VAL A 35 -17.87 -1.42 -4.54
CA VAL A 35 -16.47 -1.13 -4.82
C VAL A 35 -15.66 -2.36 -4.46
N ARG A 36 -15.01 -2.94 -5.46
CA ARG A 36 -14.16 -4.11 -5.32
C ARG A 36 -12.71 -3.68 -5.40
N THR A 37 -11.90 -4.07 -4.42
CA THR A 37 -10.47 -3.80 -4.42
C THR A 37 -9.71 -5.11 -4.49
N HIS A 38 -8.79 -5.20 -5.45
CA HIS A 38 -7.89 -6.32 -5.64
C HIS A 38 -6.48 -5.91 -5.23
N TYR A 39 -5.90 -6.61 -4.26
CA TYR A 39 -4.57 -6.31 -3.75
C TYR A 39 -3.49 -7.24 -4.34
N GLY A 40 -3.87 -8.17 -5.23
CA GLY A 40 -2.98 -9.20 -5.77
C GLY A 40 -2.73 -10.39 -4.83
N THR A 41 -3.06 -10.26 -3.54
CA THR A 41 -2.95 -11.34 -2.53
C THR A 41 -4.29 -11.77 -1.98
N HIS A 42 -5.26 -10.86 -2.01
CA HIS A 42 -6.65 -11.00 -1.60
C HIS A 42 -7.41 -9.76 -2.11
N GLY A 43 -8.69 -9.67 -1.79
CA GLY A 43 -9.47 -8.48 -2.08
C GLY A 43 -10.60 -8.21 -1.09
N THR A 44 -11.18 -7.02 -1.22
CA THR A 44 -12.27 -6.54 -0.39
C THR A 44 -13.44 -6.07 -1.25
N VAL A 45 -14.64 -6.22 -0.72
CA VAL A 45 -15.86 -5.62 -1.26
C VAL A 45 -16.41 -4.66 -0.23
N GLU A 46 -16.58 -3.41 -0.65
CA GLU A 46 -17.13 -2.32 0.13
C GLU A 46 -18.34 -1.73 -0.58
N HIS A 47 -19.27 -1.17 0.18
CA HIS A 47 -20.46 -0.53 -0.38
C HIS A 47 -21.07 0.50 0.55
N GLN A 48 -21.75 1.47 -0.05
CA GLN A 48 -22.65 2.38 0.65
C GLN A 48 -23.85 1.61 1.21
N PRO A 49 -24.65 2.20 2.12
CA PRO A 49 -25.89 1.58 2.57
C PRO A 49 -26.72 1.08 1.38
N LEU A 50 -26.96 -0.24 1.35
CA LEU A 50 -27.74 -0.85 0.28
C LEU A 50 -29.23 -0.58 0.53
N PRO A 51 -30.03 -0.38 -0.54
CA PRO A 51 -31.47 -0.31 -0.39
C PRO A 51 -32.02 -1.62 0.19
N ALA A 52 -33.18 -1.55 0.84
CA ALA A 52 -33.84 -2.71 1.45
C ALA A 52 -34.05 -3.88 0.47
N ARG A 53 -34.18 -3.58 -0.82
CA ARG A 53 -34.18 -4.55 -1.92
C ARG A 53 -33.11 -4.16 -2.94
N VAL A 54 -32.07 -4.97 -3.04
CA VAL A 54 -31.10 -4.91 -4.13
C VAL A 54 -31.59 -5.85 -5.23
N PRO A 55 -31.87 -5.36 -6.45
CA PRO A 55 -32.22 -6.23 -7.58
C PRO A 55 -31.12 -7.27 -7.82
N ASP A 56 -31.51 -8.53 -8.00
CA ASP A 56 -30.62 -9.65 -8.31
C ASP A 56 -29.39 -9.75 -7.40
N LEU A 57 -29.60 -9.53 -6.08
CA LEU A 57 -28.54 -9.54 -5.07
C LEU A 57 -27.66 -10.79 -5.14
N ASP A 58 -28.26 -11.97 -5.32
CA ASP A 58 -27.51 -13.24 -5.43
C ASP A 58 -26.57 -13.23 -6.63
N ALA A 59 -27.03 -12.74 -7.78
CA ALA A 59 -26.20 -12.62 -8.98
C ALA A 59 -25.10 -11.57 -8.78
N LEU A 60 -25.39 -10.46 -8.09
CA LEU A 60 -24.39 -9.44 -7.77
C LEU A 60 -23.27 -10.01 -6.87
N VAL A 61 -23.63 -10.79 -5.83
CA VAL A 61 -22.67 -11.45 -4.94
C VAL A 61 -21.85 -12.50 -5.68
N LEU A 62 -22.49 -13.33 -6.53
CA LEU A 62 -21.79 -14.35 -7.32
C LEU A 62 -20.75 -13.73 -8.26
N ARG A 63 -21.07 -12.62 -8.94
CA ARG A 63 -20.11 -11.91 -9.78
C ARG A 63 -18.88 -11.42 -9.00
N GLN A 64 -19.05 -10.99 -7.74
CA GLN A 64 -17.90 -10.59 -6.93
C GLN A 64 -17.00 -11.80 -6.64
N ARG A 65 -17.61 -12.92 -6.23
CA ARG A 65 -16.88 -14.17 -5.97
C ARG A 65 -16.13 -14.65 -7.21
N GLU A 66 -16.78 -14.64 -8.37
CA GLU A 66 -16.17 -15.03 -9.66
C GLU A 66 -14.99 -14.14 -10.04
N ALA A 67 -15.10 -12.82 -9.81
CA ALA A 67 -14.00 -11.89 -10.07
C ALA A 67 -12.77 -12.19 -9.20
N PHE A 68 -12.95 -12.55 -7.93
CA PHE A 68 -11.86 -12.97 -7.05
C PHE A 68 -11.32 -14.37 -7.40
N ALA A 69 -12.21 -15.30 -7.76
CA ALA A 69 -11.82 -16.64 -8.20
C ALA A 69 -10.92 -16.59 -9.45
N ALA A 70 -11.22 -15.71 -10.41
CA ALA A 70 -10.42 -15.54 -11.62
C ALA A 70 -8.97 -15.08 -11.35
N ARG A 71 -8.71 -14.49 -10.17
CA ARG A 71 -7.38 -14.05 -9.73
C ARG A 71 -6.79 -14.92 -8.62
N ASN A 72 -7.51 -15.97 -8.22
CA ASN A 72 -7.20 -16.81 -7.08
C ASN A 72 -6.93 -16.00 -5.79
N GLU A 73 -7.77 -14.99 -5.55
CA GLU A 73 -7.68 -14.10 -4.40
C GLU A 73 -8.77 -14.43 -3.37
N PRO A 74 -8.43 -14.56 -2.07
CA PRO A 74 -9.42 -14.54 -0.99
C PRO A 74 -10.22 -13.26 -0.99
N ALA A 75 -11.51 -13.34 -0.70
CA ALA A 75 -12.42 -12.20 -0.67
C ALA A 75 -12.89 -11.90 0.76
N ARG A 76 -12.96 -10.62 1.10
CA ARG A 76 -13.53 -10.13 2.36
C ARG A 76 -14.65 -9.14 2.07
N TRP A 77 -15.79 -9.27 2.75
CA TRP A 77 -16.94 -8.39 2.55
C TRP A 77 -17.52 -7.99 3.91
N ASN A 78 -17.54 -6.70 4.19
CA ASN A 78 -18.16 -6.17 5.42
C ASN A 78 -19.69 -6.03 5.25
N ALA A 79 -20.44 -6.67 6.15
CA ALA A 79 -21.87 -6.47 6.30
C ALA A 79 -22.16 -5.79 7.64
N TYR A 80 -23.04 -4.79 7.65
CA TYR A 80 -23.34 -3.95 8.80
C TYR A 80 -24.72 -4.32 9.38
N GLY A 81 -24.88 -4.23 10.70
CA GLY A 81 -26.12 -4.60 11.39
C GLY A 81 -27.36 -3.79 10.99
N THR A 82 -27.18 -2.64 10.35
CA THR A 82 -28.26 -1.81 9.78
C THR A 82 -28.74 -2.27 8.40
N GLU A 83 -28.11 -3.29 7.82
CA GLU A 83 -28.40 -3.75 6.46
C GLU A 83 -29.54 -4.77 6.38
N ALA A 84 -30.03 -4.96 5.15
CA ALA A 84 -31.03 -5.98 4.88
C ALA A 84 -30.48 -7.38 5.24
N PRO A 85 -31.19 -8.18 6.05
CA PRO A 85 -30.82 -9.58 6.35
C PRO A 85 -30.56 -10.44 5.10
N ALA A 86 -31.11 -10.02 3.95
CA ALA A 86 -30.90 -10.65 2.65
C ALA A 86 -29.42 -10.69 2.21
N LEU A 87 -28.59 -9.69 2.55
CA LEU A 87 -27.17 -9.70 2.16
C LEU A 87 -26.41 -10.83 2.85
N ALA A 88 -26.59 -11.00 4.16
CA ALA A 88 -25.95 -12.09 4.90
C ALA A 88 -26.37 -13.47 4.34
N GLY A 89 -27.65 -13.62 3.98
CA GLY A 89 -28.16 -14.83 3.33
C GLY A 89 -27.52 -15.08 1.95
N ALA A 90 -27.45 -14.06 1.10
CA ALA A 90 -26.84 -14.15 -0.23
C ALA A 90 -25.33 -14.47 -0.16
N LEU A 91 -24.60 -13.85 0.78
CA LEU A 91 -23.19 -14.13 1.03
C LEU A 91 -22.96 -15.58 1.46
N ALA A 92 -23.76 -16.07 2.41
CA ALA A 92 -23.69 -17.46 2.85
C ALA A 92 -24.02 -18.45 1.72
N ALA A 93 -25.04 -18.17 0.90
CA ALA A 93 -25.38 -18.98 -0.27
C ALA A 93 -24.26 -19.01 -1.33
N ALA A 94 -23.49 -17.92 -1.43
CA ALA A 94 -22.29 -17.86 -2.27
C ALA A 94 -21.04 -18.50 -1.62
N GLY A 95 -21.15 -19.08 -0.42
CA GLY A 95 -20.07 -19.78 0.26
C GLY A 95 -19.15 -18.88 1.09
N PHE A 96 -19.54 -17.63 1.34
CA PHE A 96 -18.82 -16.81 2.32
C PHE A 96 -19.17 -17.24 3.75
N VAL A 97 -18.17 -17.28 4.62
CA VAL A 97 -18.30 -17.60 6.04
C VAL A 97 -18.26 -16.31 6.86
N PRO A 98 -19.23 -16.06 7.75
CA PRO A 98 -19.21 -14.88 8.61
C PRO A 98 -18.09 -14.97 9.66
N GLY A 99 -17.33 -13.90 9.82
CA GLY A 99 -16.47 -13.68 10.98
C GLY A 99 -17.27 -13.30 12.24
N PRO A 100 -16.59 -13.12 13.39
CA PRO A 100 -17.25 -12.66 14.61
C PRO A 100 -17.80 -11.24 14.44
N GLU A 101 -18.90 -10.98 15.14
CA GLU A 101 -19.51 -9.65 15.16
C GLU A 101 -18.71 -8.68 16.03
N ARG A 102 -18.57 -7.45 15.54
CA ARG A 102 -17.90 -6.35 16.24
C ARG A 102 -18.79 -5.12 16.24
N SER A 103 -18.61 -4.25 17.22
CA SER A 103 -19.23 -2.93 17.24
C SER A 103 -18.41 -1.97 16.41
N LEU A 104 -19.07 -1.23 15.51
CA LEU A 104 -18.53 -0.03 14.88
C LEU A 104 -18.78 1.15 15.82
N LEU A 105 -17.69 1.70 16.34
CA LEU A 105 -17.70 2.75 17.36
C LEU A 105 -17.13 4.04 16.77
N ALA A 106 -17.62 5.21 17.21
CA ALA A 106 -17.00 6.49 16.89
C ALA A 106 -16.90 7.42 18.10
N ALA A 107 -15.87 8.28 18.13
CA ALA A 107 -15.68 9.32 19.14
C ALA A 107 -15.31 10.66 18.49
N GLU A 108 -15.84 11.78 18.99
CA GLU A 108 -15.34 13.13 18.65
C GLU A 108 -14.01 13.35 19.37
N PHE A 109 -13.00 13.89 18.67
CA PHE A 109 -11.68 14.12 19.29
C PHE A 109 -11.75 14.96 20.56
N ALA A 110 -12.57 16.03 20.53
CA ALA A 110 -12.73 16.95 21.66
C ALA A 110 -13.47 16.34 22.88
N ARG A 111 -14.11 15.17 22.71
CA ARG A 111 -14.85 14.48 23.76
C ARG A 111 -14.16 13.21 24.24
N LEU A 112 -13.02 12.87 23.67
CA LEU A 112 -12.29 11.67 24.04
C LEU A 112 -11.65 11.89 25.42
N THR A 113 -11.97 11.00 26.35
CA THR A 113 -11.38 10.97 27.69
C THR A 113 -10.72 9.61 27.90
N PRO A 114 -9.62 9.30 27.18
CA PRO A 114 -8.90 8.07 27.44
C PRO A 114 -8.32 8.19 28.85
N GLY A 115 -8.54 7.16 29.69
CA GLY A 115 -8.04 7.16 31.06
C GLY A 115 -6.54 7.49 31.10
N ARG A 116 -6.09 8.17 32.16
CA ARG A 116 -4.66 8.42 32.35
C ARG A 116 -3.95 7.05 32.50
N PRO A 117 -2.79 6.82 31.86
CA PRO A 117 -2.05 5.58 32.08
C PRO A 117 -1.88 5.36 33.58
N ASP A 118 -2.14 4.14 34.08
CA ASP A 118 -1.76 3.81 35.45
C ASP A 118 -0.26 4.11 35.60
N GLY A 119 0.20 4.56 36.78
CA GLY A 119 1.59 5.02 36.98
C GLY A 119 2.69 3.98 36.74
N ARG A 120 2.34 2.82 36.16
CA ARG A 120 3.19 1.71 35.69
C ARG A 120 3.49 1.78 34.19
N ARG A 121 3.16 2.87 33.49
CA ARG A 121 3.37 3.02 32.05
C ARG A 121 4.22 4.26 31.76
N SER A 122 5.20 4.10 30.86
CA SER A 122 6.15 5.18 30.52
C SER A 122 5.62 6.12 29.42
N GLY A 123 4.56 5.74 28.72
CA GLY A 123 3.87 6.61 27.75
C GLY A 123 3.54 5.92 26.44
N VAL A 124 2.90 6.67 25.54
CA VAL A 124 2.63 6.26 24.16
C VAL A 124 3.70 6.85 23.26
N HIS A 125 4.29 6.01 22.41
CA HIS A 125 5.35 6.40 21.49
C HIS A 125 4.91 6.07 20.06
N SER A 126 5.01 7.07 19.18
CA SER A 126 4.84 6.83 17.74
C SER A 126 5.99 5.97 17.23
N LEU A 127 5.66 4.98 16.41
CA LEU A 127 6.62 4.16 15.67
C LEU A 127 7.17 4.86 14.43
N ASN A 128 6.74 6.10 14.18
CA ASN A 128 7.03 6.87 12.97
C ASN A 128 7.72 8.21 13.26
N SER A 129 8.41 8.33 14.41
CA SER A 129 9.16 9.53 14.79
C SER A 129 10.42 9.80 13.95
N GLY A 130 10.59 9.13 12.79
CA GLY A 130 11.69 9.38 11.85
C GLY A 130 13.07 8.87 12.29
N THR A 131 13.15 8.10 13.38
CA THR A 131 14.35 7.37 13.78
C THR A 131 14.38 6.01 13.09
N GLU A 132 15.59 5.43 12.91
CA GLU A 132 15.79 4.03 12.47
C GLU A 132 14.73 3.09 13.10
N ASP A 133 14.24 2.14 12.30
CA ASP A 133 13.15 1.21 12.61
C ASP A 133 13.17 0.82 14.11
N PRO A 134 12.33 1.46 14.97
CA PRO A 134 12.44 1.26 16.39
C PRO A 134 12.27 -0.22 16.68
N ALA A 135 13.15 -0.82 17.49
CA ALA A 135 13.12 -2.25 17.85
C ALA A 135 11.73 -2.75 18.35
N TRP A 136 10.83 -1.82 18.66
CA TRP A 136 9.43 -2.03 18.98
C TRP A 136 8.56 -2.57 17.84
N TRP A 137 8.91 -2.42 16.55
CA TRP A 137 8.10 -2.96 15.45
C TRP A 137 7.97 -4.49 15.51
N ALA A 138 9.06 -5.19 15.85
CA ALA A 138 9.02 -6.65 16.03
C ALA A 138 8.02 -7.05 17.12
N ALA A 139 8.02 -6.35 18.26
CA ALA A 139 7.09 -6.60 19.35
C ALA A 139 5.64 -6.22 18.97
N ALA A 140 5.43 -5.10 18.28
CA ALA A 140 4.13 -4.68 17.79
C ALA A 140 3.52 -5.70 16.82
N ARG A 141 4.31 -6.23 15.87
CA ARG A 141 3.91 -7.32 14.96
C ARG A 141 3.52 -8.57 15.73
N GLY A 142 4.29 -8.97 16.75
CA GLY A 142 3.95 -10.10 17.62
C GLY A 142 2.61 -9.92 18.35
N LEU A 143 2.40 -8.75 18.97
CA LEU A 143 1.13 -8.42 19.64
C LEU A 143 -0.05 -8.36 18.67
N ALA A 144 0.14 -7.79 17.48
CA ALA A 144 -0.90 -7.69 16.46
C ALA A 144 -1.31 -9.09 15.95
N ALA A 145 -0.35 -10.00 15.75
CA ALA A 145 -0.61 -11.38 15.34
C ALA A 145 -1.32 -12.21 16.42
N ALA A 146 -1.05 -11.91 17.70
CA ALA A 146 -1.67 -12.59 18.84
C ALA A 146 -3.03 -11.99 19.26
N SER A 147 -3.53 -10.96 18.57
CA SER A 147 -4.77 -10.26 18.91
C SER A 147 -5.69 -10.08 17.70
N GLY A 148 -6.91 -9.61 17.95
CA GLY A 148 -7.90 -9.30 16.92
C GLY A 148 -9.22 -10.04 17.10
N PRO A 149 -10.09 -10.04 16.08
CA PRO A 149 -9.84 -9.52 14.73
C PRO A 149 -9.85 -7.99 14.65
N HIS A 150 -8.87 -7.44 13.95
CA HIS A 150 -8.72 -6.01 13.67
C HIS A 150 -9.55 -5.59 12.44
N ALA A 151 -9.96 -4.32 12.35
CA ALA A 151 -10.64 -3.80 11.16
C ALA A 151 -9.72 -3.88 9.94
N LYS A 152 -8.44 -3.50 10.14
CA LYS A 152 -7.33 -3.67 9.21
C LYS A 152 -6.15 -4.23 9.99
N GLY A 153 -5.60 -5.38 9.61
CA GLY A 153 -4.44 -5.94 10.31
C GLY A 153 -3.18 -5.08 10.18
N LEU A 154 -2.22 -5.20 11.10
CA LEU A 154 -0.98 -4.41 11.05
C LEU A 154 -0.16 -4.69 9.77
N ALA A 155 -0.08 -5.95 9.32
CA ALA A 155 0.62 -6.30 8.09
C ALA A 155 -0.01 -5.64 6.85
N GLU A 156 -1.34 -5.49 6.82
CA GLU A 156 -2.07 -4.79 5.76
C GLU A 156 -1.82 -3.28 5.82
N PHE A 157 -1.81 -2.72 7.02
CA PHE A 157 -1.44 -1.32 7.25
C PHE A 157 -0.01 -1.01 6.78
N GLU A 158 0.95 -1.90 7.06
CA GLU A 158 2.34 -1.75 6.59
C GLU A 158 2.44 -1.88 5.06
N ALA A 159 1.73 -2.86 4.48
CA ALA A 159 1.74 -3.12 3.04
C ALA A 159 1.13 -1.99 2.20
N ASP A 160 0.14 -1.28 2.74
CA ASP A 160 -0.51 -0.15 2.06
C ASP A 160 0.34 1.13 2.04
N GLY A 161 1.58 1.07 2.54
CA GLY A 161 2.45 2.24 2.62
C GLY A 161 2.29 3.04 3.91
N GLY A 162 1.50 2.54 4.88
CA GLY A 162 1.37 3.00 6.29
C GLY A 162 1.55 4.52 6.52
N PRO A 163 2.49 5.01 7.35
CA PRO A 163 2.46 6.36 7.92
C PRO A 163 2.96 7.48 7.01
N PHE A 164 3.04 7.25 5.70
CA PHE A 164 3.59 8.23 4.78
C PHE A 164 2.71 9.47 4.61
N TYR A 165 3.37 10.62 4.42
CA TYR A 165 2.78 11.97 4.36
C TYR A 165 1.91 12.36 5.56
N GLY A 166 2.18 11.78 6.74
CA GLY A 166 1.40 12.05 7.95
C GLY A 166 -0.06 11.62 7.82
N ARG A 167 -0.36 10.67 6.93
CA ARG A 167 -1.70 10.13 6.69
C ARG A 167 -2.00 8.92 7.54
N ALA A 168 -1.02 8.32 8.18
CA ALA A 168 -1.24 7.21 9.09
C ALA A 168 -0.19 7.24 10.20
N ASP A 169 -0.43 6.53 11.27
CA ASP A 169 0.54 6.35 12.35
C ASP A 169 0.31 5.00 13.03
N ALA A 170 1.39 4.46 13.58
CA ALA A 170 1.37 3.31 14.45
C ALA A 170 2.07 3.72 15.75
N ALA A 171 1.60 3.23 16.87
CA ALA A 171 2.10 3.60 18.17
C ALA A 171 2.18 2.39 19.09
N VAL A 172 3.11 2.47 20.03
CA VAL A 172 3.27 1.50 21.11
C VAL A 172 3.06 2.17 22.46
N LEU A 173 2.49 1.40 23.38
CA LEU A 173 2.43 1.72 24.79
C LEU A 173 3.54 0.95 25.49
N LEU A 174 4.37 1.65 26.24
CA LEU A 174 5.46 1.03 26.99
C LEU A 174 5.09 0.87 28.48
N ASP A 175 5.53 -0.24 29.08
CA ASP A 175 5.47 -0.43 30.53
C ASP A 175 6.56 0.39 31.26
N ASP A 176 6.59 0.30 32.60
CA ASP A 176 7.56 0.96 33.48
C ASP A 176 9.00 0.52 33.26
N ARG A 177 9.22 -0.59 32.53
CA ARG A 177 10.52 -1.13 32.16
C ARG A 177 10.88 -0.86 30.70
N GLY A 178 10.08 -0.06 30.00
CA GLY A 178 10.31 0.29 28.59
C GLY A 178 10.00 -0.83 27.59
N ARG A 179 9.25 -1.87 28.00
CA ARG A 179 8.83 -2.97 27.11
C ARG A 179 7.49 -2.64 26.46
N VAL A 180 7.30 -3.07 25.22
CA VAL A 180 6.04 -2.88 24.50
C VAL A 180 4.93 -3.71 25.16
N ALA A 181 3.96 -3.01 25.76
CA ALA A 181 2.81 -3.60 26.44
C ALA A 181 1.58 -3.69 25.52
N ALA A 182 1.41 -2.72 24.62
CA ALA A 182 0.36 -2.72 23.62
C ALA A 182 0.81 -1.97 22.36
N ALA A 183 0.13 -2.24 21.24
CA ALA A 183 0.32 -1.54 19.99
C ALA A 183 -1.02 -1.13 19.38
N GLY A 184 -0.98 -0.13 18.52
CA GLY A 184 -2.12 0.34 17.76
C GLY A 184 -1.69 1.00 16.46
N TRP A 185 -2.60 1.07 15.50
CA TRP A 185 -2.38 1.80 14.24
C TRP A 185 -3.68 2.42 13.73
N ALA A 186 -3.55 3.58 13.10
CA ALA A 186 -4.66 4.31 12.52
C ALA A 186 -4.26 5.03 11.24
N GLU A 187 -5.24 5.23 10.37
CA GLU A 187 -5.07 5.94 9.11
C GLU A 187 -6.14 7.02 8.95
N ARG A 188 -5.71 8.13 8.38
CA ARG A 188 -6.58 9.21 7.99
C ARG A 188 -7.29 8.82 6.71
N VAL A 189 -8.62 8.83 6.72
CA VAL A 189 -9.41 8.56 5.51
C VAL A 189 -9.54 9.87 4.72
N PRO A 190 -8.84 10.04 3.57
CA PRO A 190 -8.73 11.33 2.89
C PRO A 190 -10.10 11.89 2.49
N GLY A 191 -10.31 13.21 2.52
CA GLY A 191 -11.59 13.83 2.14
C GLY A 191 -12.74 13.63 3.14
N THR A 192 -12.51 12.91 4.24
CA THR A 192 -13.54 12.61 5.25
C THR A 192 -13.24 13.28 6.59
N SER A 193 -14.26 13.28 7.45
CA SER A 193 -14.15 13.73 8.84
C SER A 193 -13.57 12.67 9.80
N PHE A 194 -13.05 11.56 9.30
CA PHE A 194 -12.67 10.39 10.11
C PHE A 194 -11.18 10.04 10.04
N VAL A 195 -10.64 9.66 11.21
CA VAL A 195 -9.47 8.79 11.35
C VAL A 195 -9.97 7.39 11.67
N SER A 196 -9.58 6.42 10.84
CA SER A 196 -9.92 5.01 11.00
C SER A 196 -8.86 4.31 11.83
N VAL A 197 -9.26 3.72 12.95
CA VAL A 197 -8.39 2.88 13.79
C VAL A 197 -8.38 1.49 13.18
N GLY A 198 -7.23 1.09 12.63
CA GLY A 198 -7.07 -0.22 12.01
C GLY A 198 -7.12 -1.34 13.05
N GLY A 199 -6.46 -1.14 14.20
CA GLY A 199 -6.49 -2.07 15.32
C GLY A 199 -5.80 -1.55 16.58
N LEU A 200 -6.12 -2.20 17.70
CA LEU A 200 -5.54 -2.01 19.03
C LEU A 200 -5.33 -3.40 19.66
N THR A 201 -4.15 -3.70 20.20
CA THR A 201 -3.83 -5.05 20.72
C THR A 201 -4.32 -5.30 22.15
N GLY A 202 -5.10 -4.39 22.73
CA GLY A 202 -5.68 -4.49 24.06
C GLY A 202 -6.52 -3.26 24.43
N PRO A 203 -7.16 -3.25 25.62
CA PRO A 203 -8.08 -2.18 26.05
C PRO A 203 -7.34 -0.89 26.47
N HIS A 204 -6.60 -0.30 25.53
CA HIS A 204 -5.67 0.82 25.74
C HIS A 204 -6.07 2.04 24.89
N PRO A 205 -7.17 2.74 25.24
CA PRO A 205 -7.63 3.91 24.49
C PRO A 205 -6.62 5.07 24.49
N GLU A 206 -5.64 5.08 25.40
CA GLU A 206 -4.55 6.06 25.42
C GLU A 206 -3.70 6.04 24.12
N LEU A 207 -3.64 4.91 23.41
CA LEU A 207 -2.96 4.80 22.11
C LEU A 207 -3.56 5.74 21.04
N LEU A 208 -4.80 6.20 21.24
CA LEU A 208 -5.49 7.10 20.32
C LEU A 208 -5.00 8.56 20.43
N LEU A 209 -4.37 8.95 21.54
CA LEU A 209 -4.06 10.35 21.83
C LEU A 209 -3.11 10.99 20.80
N PRO A 210 -1.97 10.35 20.43
CA PRO A 210 -1.05 10.96 19.46
C PRO A 210 -1.70 11.20 18.09
N TRP A 211 -2.69 10.39 17.73
CA TRP A 211 -3.30 10.42 16.40
C TRP A 211 -4.29 11.56 16.19
N GLN A 212 -4.55 12.40 17.20
CA GLN A 212 -5.36 13.60 17.02
C GLN A 212 -4.66 14.56 16.03
N ALA A 213 -3.33 14.51 15.96
CA ALA A 213 -2.52 15.25 14.98
C ALA A 213 -2.80 14.81 13.53
N LEU A 214 -3.12 13.53 13.27
CA LEU A 214 -3.55 13.05 11.94
C LEU A 214 -4.84 13.74 11.48
N GLY A 215 -5.66 14.16 12.44
CA GLY A 215 -6.87 14.95 12.22
C GLY A 215 -6.62 16.34 11.63
N GLN A 216 -5.51 16.95 12.03
CA GLN A 216 -5.15 18.33 11.72
C GLN A 216 -4.38 18.49 10.40
N ALA A 217 -3.96 17.39 9.76
CA ALA A 217 -3.32 17.37 8.45
C ALA A 217 -4.31 17.65 7.27
N ALA A 218 -5.16 18.67 7.41
CA ALA A 218 -6.19 19.01 6.43
C ALA A 218 -5.63 19.44 5.07
N HIS A 219 -4.45 20.09 5.06
CA HIS A 219 -3.77 20.55 3.85
C HIS A 219 -3.40 19.40 2.89
N VAL A 220 -3.20 18.19 3.41
CA VAL A 220 -2.82 16.99 2.63
C VAL A 220 -4.03 16.18 2.17
N THR A 221 -5.19 16.34 2.83
CA THR A 221 -6.34 15.42 2.71
C THR A 221 -7.66 16.10 2.35
N GLY A 222 -7.67 17.42 2.11
CA GLY A 222 -8.81 18.19 1.59
C GLY A 222 -9.89 18.55 2.60
N ARG A 223 -9.87 17.99 3.81
CA ARG A 223 -10.82 18.29 4.91
C ARG A 223 -10.12 18.00 6.26
N PRO A 224 -10.48 18.63 7.39
CA PRO A 224 -10.05 18.18 8.72
C PRO A 224 -10.88 16.99 9.23
N ALA A 225 -10.24 16.05 9.93
CA ALA A 225 -10.95 15.00 10.65
C ALA A 225 -11.19 15.46 12.08
N THR A 226 -12.33 15.04 12.61
CA THR A 226 -12.80 15.42 13.94
C THR A 226 -13.29 14.22 14.73
N HIS A 227 -13.31 13.03 14.11
CA HIS A 227 -13.83 11.81 14.69
C HIS A 227 -12.85 10.65 14.51
N TYR A 228 -12.75 9.80 15.52
CA TYR A 228 -12.25 8.44 15.38
C TYR A 228 -13.40 7.53 14.97
N VAL A 229 -13.08 6.51 14.17
CA VAL A 229 -13.92 5.32 13.99
C VAL A 229 -13.07 4.08 14.25
N ALA A 230 -13.62 3.12 14.97
CA ALA A 230 -12.93 1.88 15.36
C ALA A 230 -13.91 0.71 15.38
N GLU A 231 -13.39 -0.50 15.14
CA GLU A 231 -14.15 -1.74 15.35
C GLU A 231 -13.63 -2.45 16.58
N ALA A 232 -14.53 -2.89 17.47
CA ALA A 232 -14.13 -3.57 18.70
C ALA A 232 -15.17 -4.56 19.20
N ALA A 233 -14.71 -5.53 19.98
CA ALA A 233 -15.53 -6.46 20.75
C ALA A 233 -14.91 -6.66 22.16
N GLY A 234 -15.65 -7.32 23.05
CA GLY A 234 -15.16 -7.68 24.39
C GLY A 234 -14.62 -6.50 25.21
N ASP A 235 -13.50 -6.71 25.89
CA ASP A 235 -12.90 -5.71 26.79
C ASP A 235 -12.48 -4.43 26.06
N LEU A 236 -12.01 -4.55 24.81
CA LEU A 236 -11.65 -3.39 23.99
C LEU A 236 -12.88 -2.51 23.73
N ARG A 237 -14.03 -3.11 23.41
CA ARG A 237 -15.29 -2.38 23.22
C ARG A 237 -15.67 -1.63 24.49
N THR A 238 -15.63 -2.30 25.65
CA THR A 238 -15.94 -1.69 26.95
C THR A 238 -15.02 -0.51 27.27
N ALA A 239 -13.73 -0.65 27.00
CA ALA A 239 -12.75 0.41 27.22
C ALA A 239 -12.99 1.63 26.30
N LEU A 240 -13.28 1.40 25.01
CA LEU A 240 -13.57 2.48 24.06
C LEU A 240 -14.87 3.22 24.40
N LEU A 241 -15.93 2.52 24.78
CA LEU A 241 -17.18 3.15 25.24
C LEU A 241 -16.93 4.02 26.49
N THR A 242 -16.17 3.51 27.45
CA THR A 242 -15.76 4.27 28.65
C THR A 242 -14.93 5.51 28.30
N ALA A 243 -14.09 5.42 27.26
CA ALA A 243 -13.28 6.54 26.78
C ALA A 243 -14.08 7.60 25.98
N GLY A 244 -15.38 7.41 25.78
CA GLY A 244 -16.27 8.36 25.13
C GLY A 244 -16.71 8.00 23.71
N PHE A 245 -16.44 6.78 23.24
CA PHE A 245 -17.01 6.29 21.99
C PHE A 245 -18.52 6.00 22.13
N GLY A 246 -19.27 6.26 21.07
CA GLY A 246 -20.65 5.79 20.89
C GLY A 246 -20.73 4.71 19.82
N GLU A 247 -21.66 3.76 19.99
CA GLU A 247 -21.89 2.69 19.01
C GLU A 247 -22.76 3.17 17.86
N LEU A 248 -22.24 3.06 16.63
CA LEU A 248 -22.96 3.43 15.41
C LEU A 248 -23.84 2.28 14.90
N THR A 249 -23.28 1.08 14.85
CA THR A 249 -23.89 -0.18 14.38
C THR A 249 -22.96 -1.35 14.74
N THR A 250 -23.33 -2.58 14.39
CA THR A 250 -22.42 -3.73 14.33
C THR A 250 -21.89 -3.95 12.92
N VAL A 251 -20.81 -4.72 12.80
CA VAL A 251 -20.20 -5.15 11.53
C VAL A 251 -19.72 -6.60 11.64
N ARG A 252 -19.89 -7.37 10.57
CA ARG A 252 -19.33 -8.70 10.36
C ARG A 252 -18.57 -8.73 9.04
N THR A 253 -17.34 -9.24 9.07
CA THR A 253 -16.56 -9.47 7.85
C THR A 253 -16.78 -10.90 7.38
N PHE A 254 -17.48 -11.06 6.28
CA PHE A 254 -17.64 -12.32 5.57
C PHE A 254 -16.37 -12.63 4.77
N ARG A 255 -15.95 -13.89 4.77
CA ARG A 255 -14.73 -14.35 4.10
C ARG A 255 -15.02 -15.48 3.14
N TRP A 256 -14.38 -15.46 2.00
CA TRP A 256 -14.40 -16.57 1.04
C TRP A 256 -12.97 -16.82 0.56
N ASP A 257 -12.55 -18.07 0.57
CA ASP A 257 -11.24 -18.50 0.08
C ASP A 257 -11.41 -19.26 -1.25
N PRO A 258 -10.62 -18.94 -2.28
CA PRO A 258 -10.61 -19.70 -3.52
C PRO A 258 -9.96 -21.08 -3.31
N PRO A 259 -10.20 -22.04 -4.22
CA PRO A 259 -9.65 -23.40 -4.09
C PRO A 259 -8.13 -23.48 -4.29
N GLY A 260 -7.51 -22.54 -4.99
CA GLY A 260 -6.05 -22.54 -5.23
C GLY A 260 -5.28 -21.79 -4.15
N THR A 261 -3.96 -21.98 -4.08
CA THR A 261 -3.09 -21.27 -3.13
C THR A 261 -2.90 -19.80 -3.54
N PRO A 262 -3.37 -18.83 -2.73
CA PRO A 262 -3.20 -17.41 -3.04
C PRO A 262 -1.72 -17.00 -3.03
N VAL A 263 -1.39 -15.98 -3.82
CA VAL A 263 -0.05 -15.38 -3.77
C VAL A 263 0.10 -14.61 -2.45
N PRO A 264 1.17 -14.84 -1.66
CA PRO A 264 1.29 -14.22 -0.34
C PRO A 264 1.83 -12.77 -0.39
N VAL A 265 2.47 -12.37 -1.49
CA VAL A 265 3.15 -11.08 -1.62
C VAL A 265 2.40 -10.15 -2.59
N ARG A 266 2.26 -8.87 -2.20
CA ARG A 266 1.68 -7.82 -3.04
C ARG A 266 2.47 -7.66 -4.36
N PRO A 267 1.81 -7.35 -5.48
CA PRO A 267 2.47 -7.18 -6.77
C PRO A 267 3.37 -5.94 -6.80
N VAL A 268 3.06 -4.93 -5.97
CA VAL A 268 3.87 -3.73 -5.75
C VAL A 268 3.92 -3.48 -4.25
N ARG A 269 5.10 -3.15 -3.74
CA ARG A 269 5.35 -2.76 -2.36
C ARG A 269 6.20 -1.51 -2.37
N GLN A 270 5.83 -0.55 -1.54
CA GLN A 270 6.70 0.60 -1.29
C GLN A 270 7.97 0.12 -0.57
N LEU A 271 9.13 0.65 -0.95
CA LEU A 271 10.37 0.46 -0.21
C LEU A 271 10.30 1.29 1.09
N ARG A 272 10.82 0.74 2.19
CA ARG A 272 10.84 1.39 3.50
C ARG A 272 12.15 1.11 4.21
N GLY A 273 12.56 2.05 5.07
CA GLY A 273 13.71 1.86 5.96
C GLY A 273 14.97 1.51 5.17
N GLU A 274 15.50 0.31 5.41
CA GLU A 274 16.69 -0.27 4.75
C GLU A 274 16.69 -0.22 3.21
N LEU A 275 15.54 -0.02 2.55
CA LEU A 275 15.46 0.05 1.09
C LEU A 275 15.11 1.44 0.54
N ASP A 276 14.80 2.42 1.39
CA ASP A 276 14.31 3.77 0.98
C ASP A 276 15.41 4.83 1.09
N THR A 277 16.29 4.76 2.11
CA THR A 277 17.36 5.76 2.35
C THR A 277 18.74 5.19 2.68
N GLY A 278 18.93 3.86 2.65
CA GLY A 278 20.16 3.21 3.14
C GLY A 278 20.72 2.14 2.19
N PRO A 279 20.69 0.85 2.55
CA PRO A 279 21.38 -0.24 1.87
C PRO A 279 21.39 -0.24 0.34
N VAL A 280 20.26 0.01 -0.35
CA VAL A 280 20.28 0.04 -1.83
C VAL A 280 21.01 1.26 -2.37
N TRP A 281 20.74 2.45 -1.83
CA TRP A 281 21.44 3.68 -2.23
C TRP A 281 22.92 3.64 -1.84
N GLU A 282 23.27 3.17 -0.64
CA GLU A 282 24.66 2.94 -0.20
C GLU A 282 25.39 1.93 -1.10
N ARG A 283 24.69 0.89 -1.56
CA ARG A 283 25.23 -0.05 -2.57
C ARG A 283 25.47 0.66 -3.90
N LEU A 284 24.54 1.48 -4.38
CA LEU A 284 24.71 2.24 -5.62
C LEU A 284 25.90 3.22 -5.53
N GLU A 285 26.05 3.92 -4.42
CA GLU A 285 27.18 4.83 -4.16
C GLU A 285 28.51 4.07 -4.16
N ARG A 286 28.54 2.90 -3.50
CA ARG A 286 29.76 2.10 -3.34
C ARG A 286 30.14 1.31 -4.59
N GLU A 287 29.17 0.65 -5.23
CA GLU A 287 29.40 -0.30 -6.32
C GLU A 287 29.38 0.38 -7.69
N PHE A 288 28.58 1.45 -7.85
CA PHE A 288 28.45 2.19 -9.12
C PHE A 288 28.80 3.67 -9.00
N GLY A 289 29.46 4.09 -7.92
CA GLY A 289 29.94 5.47 -7.79
C GLY A 289 28.82 6.52 -7.89
N PHE A 290 27.57 6.15 -7.56
CA PHE A 290 26.42 7.03 -7.75
C PHE A 290 26.61 8.32 -6.95
N ARG A 291 26.74 9.44 -7.66
CA ARG A 291 27.01 10.77 -7.13
C ARG A 291 26.10 11.75 -7.85
N PRO A 292 24.84 11.87 -7.40
CA PRO A 292 23.86 12.70 -8.08
C PRO A 292 24.35 14.14 -8.15
N SER A 293 24.37 14.70 -9.36
CA SER A 293 24.75 16.08 -9.61
C SER A 293 23.87 16.69 -10.69
N THR A 294 23.65 18.00 -10.60
CA THR A 294 22.98 18.79 -11.64
C THR A 294 23.97 19.40 -12.64
N SER A 295 25.28 19.24 -12.43
CA SER A 295 26.32 19.90 -13.24
C SER A 295 27.60 19.08 -13.46
N ARG A 296 27.77 17.92 -12.82
CA ARG A 296 28.95 17.04 -12.99
C ARG A 296 28.50 15.64 -13.41
N PHE A 297 28.79 15.27 -14.66
CA PHE A 297 28.34 14.00 -15.26
C PHE A 297 29.52 13.13 -15.70
N PRO A 298 29.33 11.80 -15.84
CA PRO A 298 28.13 11.04 -15.49
C PRO A 298 28.16 10.76 -13.98
N GLY A 299 27.16 11.17 -13.22
CA GLY A 299 27.08 10.94 -11.77
C GLY A 299 26.89 9.46 -11.38
N PHE A 300 27.36 8.53 -12.21
CA PHE A 300 27.16 7.09 -12.14
C PHE A 300 28.21 6.37 -13.00
N ASP A 301 29.00 5.51 -12.36
CA ASP A 301 30.01 4.66 -12.98
C ASP A 301 29.35 3.36 -13.48
N ALA A 302 28.64 3.45 -14.62
CA ALA A 302 27.88 2.33 -15.17
C ALA A 302 28.74 1.06 -15.33
N PRO A 303 28.29 -0.11 -14.82
CA PRO A 303 29.06 -1.35 -14.90
C PRO A 303 29.18 -1.84 -16.35
N ALA A 304 30.16 -2.72 -16.60
CA ALA A 304 30.30 -3.39 -17.89
C ALA A 304 29.46 -4.69 -17.92
N PRO A 305 28.73 -4.99 -19.01
CA PRO A 305 28.52 -4.13 -20.17
C PRO A 305 27.42 -3.08 -19.91
N SER A 306 27.59 -1.88 -20.47
CA SER A 306 26.58 -0.81 -20.47
C SER A 306 26.61 0.04 -21.73
N VAL A 307 25.44 0.58 -22.09
CA VAL A 307 25.24 1.49 -23.23
C VAL A 307 24.38 2.66 -22.77
N THR A 308 24.76 3.88 -23.16
CA THR A 308 24.03 5.11 -22.84
C THR A 308 23.61 5.82 -24.12
N TRP A 309 22.34 6.23 -24.18
CA TRP A 309 21.76 7.02 -25.27
C TRP A 309 21.36 8.42 -24.78
N SER A 310 21.41 9.41 -25.67
CA SER A 310 20.73 10.69 -25.45
C SER A 310 19.21 10.52 -25.56
N LEU A 311 18.46 11.26 -24.77
CA LEU A 311 16.99 11.33 -24.81
C LEU A 311 16.48 12.49 -25.68
N ASP A 312 17.35 13.32 -26.27
CA ASP A 312 16.98 14.51 -27.06
C ASP A 312 16.09 14.17 -28.27
N ALA A 313 16.20 12.94 -28.79
CA ALA A 313 15.37 12.45 -29.90
C ALA A 313 13.88 12.32 -29.52
N LEU A 314 13.54 12.36 -28.23
CA LEU A 314 12.18 12.23 -27.70
C LEU A 314 11.47 13.59 -27.62
N ASP A 315 12.20 14.67 -27.32
CA ASP A 315 11.66 16.04 -27.25
C ASP A 315 11.01 16.49 -28.57
N GLN A 316 11.47 15.93 -29.68
CA GLN A 316 11.00 16.26 -31.03
C GLN A 316 9.84 15.37 -31.52
N GLY A 317 9.50 14.30 -30.79
CA GLY A 317 8.61 13.23 -31.27
C GLY A 317 7.29 13.05 -30.53
N GLY A 318 7.05 13.81 -29.46
CA GLY A 318 5.80 13.77 -28.70
C GLY A 318 5.52 12.44 -27.98
N ASP A 319 4.28 12.30 -27.49
CA ASP A 319 3.87 11.19 -26.59
C ASP A 319 4.09 9.79 -27.17
N GLU A 320 3.98 9.62 -28.50
CA GLU A 320 4.15 8.31 -29.15
C GLU A 320 5.57 7.72 -28.97
N ARG A 321 6.60 8.58 -28.99
CA ARG A 321 7.99 8.13 -28.76
C ARG A 321 8.25 7.79 -27.30
N LEU A 322 7.65 8.55 -26.37
CA LEU A 322 7.71 8.23 -24.94
C LEU A 322 7.03 6.89 -24.64
N ASP A 323 5.86 6.65 -25.25
CA ASP A 323 5.16 5.36 -25.18
C ASP A 323 5.99 4.22 -25.77
N ALA A 324 6.70 4.48 -26.87
CA ALA A 324 7.62 3.51 -27.46
C ALA A 324 8.79 3.17 -26.54
N LEU A 325 9.43 4.18 -25.94
CA LEU A 325 10.49 3.99 -24.95
C LEU A 325 10.00 3.16 -23.76
N ALA A 326 8.86 3.54 -23.19
CA ALA A 326 8.26 2.85 -22.06
C ALA A 326 7.94 1.39 -22.41
N ARG A 327 7.40 1.13 -23.60
CA ARG A 327 7.11 -0.23 -24.07
C ARG A 327 8.37 -1.07 -24.23
N ILE A 328 9.43 -0.53 -24.85
CA ILE A 328 10.71 -1.24 -25.02
C ILE A 328 11.30 -1.60 -23.65
N ALA A 329 11.43 -0.61 -22.76
CA ALA A 329 11.99 -0.81 -21.42
C ALA A 329 11.19 -1.84 -20.61
N ARG A 330 9.85 -1.71 -20.56
CA ARG A 330 8.97 -2.64 -19.82
C ARG A 330 9.05 -4.07 -20.39
N ARG A 331 9.13 -4.22 -21.72
CA ARG A 331 9.29 -5.52 -22.38
C ARG A 331 10.62 -6.15 -21.99
N ALA A 332 11.71 -5.42 -22.14
CA ALA A 332 13.06 -5.92 -21.87
C ALA A 332 13.25 -6.29 -20.40
N LEU A 333 12.84 -5.42 -19.47
CA LEU A 333 12.88 -5.69 -18.01
C LEU A 333 12.08 -6.94 -17.61
N ARG A 334 10.92 -7.16 -18.24
CA ARG A 334 10.09 -8.35 -18.03
C ARG A 334 10.73 -9.61 -18.63
N ALA A 335 11.42 -9.51 -19.75
CA ALA A 335 12.08 -10.65 -20.38
C ALA A 335 13.26 -11.15 -19.53
N VAL A 336 14.10 -10.24 -19.03
CA VAL A 336 15.30 -10.62 -18.27
C VAL A 336 15.02 -11.14 -16.88
N THR A 337 13.92 -10.72 -16.25
CA THR A 337 13.50 -11.24 -14.93
C THR A 337 13.12 -12.72 -14.96
N VAL A 338 12.67 -13.22 -16.12
CA VAL A 338 12.48 -14.67 -16.33
C VAL A 338 13.81 -15.38 -16.60
N ALA A 339 14.64 -14.81 -17.48
CA ALA A 339 15.88 -15.45 -17.91
C ALA A 339 16.92 -15.61 -16.78
N VAL A 340 17.00 -14.61 -15.89
CA VAL A 340 18.00 -14.56 -14.81
C VAL A 340 17.60 -15.46 -13.63
N THR A 341 16.33 -15.84 -13.51
CA THR A 341 15.84 -16.66 -12.38
C THR A 341 15.92 -18.16 -12.63
N GLY A 342 15.95 -18.61 -13.89
CA GLY A 342 16.34 -19.96 -14.34
C GLY A 342 15.56 -21.16 -13.79
N LEU A 343 14.75 -20.99 -12.76
CA LEU A 343 14.07 -22.01 -11.99
C LEU A 343 12.75 -21.38 -11.56
N GLY A 344 11.63 -22.04 -11.86
CA GLY A 344 10.32 -21.68 -11.33
C GLY A 344 10.31 -21.80 -9.80
N LEU A 345 10.91 -20.83 -9.13
CA LEU A 345 10.82 -20.64 -7.70
C LEU A 345 9.46 -19.99 -7.45
N GLY A 346 8.73 -20.57 -6.49
CA GLY A 346 7.40 -20.12 -6.10
C GLY A 346 7.34 -18.63 -5.76
N PRO A 347 6.14 -18.07 -5.57
CA PRO A 347 5.95 -16.64 -5.34
C PRO A 347 6.79 -16.17 -4.15
N GLY A 348 7.85 -15.40 -4.42
CA GLY A 348 8.88 -15.11 -3.43
C GLY A 348 10.00 -14.24 -3.99
N ASP A 349 11.06 -14.84 -4.54
CA ASP A 349 12.36 -14.14 -4.48
C ASP A 349 13.10 -13.99 -5.82
N GLY A 350 12.55 -14.47 -6.94
CA GLY A 350 13.20 -14.34 -8.25
C GLY A 350 12.75 -13.16 -9.10
N GLN A 351 11.49 -12.75 -8.99
CA GLN A 351 10.83 -11.93 -10.03
C GLN A 351 10.74 -10.45 -9.67
N THR A 352 11.45 -9.98 -8.65
CA THR A 352 11.30 -8.60 -8.16
C THR A 352 12.21 -7.64 -8.91
N LEU A 353 11.68 -6.47 -9.28
CA LEU A 353 12.43 -5.29 -9.68
C LEU A 353 12.24 -4.18 -8.66
N TYR A 354 13.26 -3.35 -8.50
CA TYR A 354 13.16 -2.07 -7.83
C TYR A 354 12.98 -0.96 -8.86
N TRP A 355 12.06 -0.03 -8.60
CA TRP A 355 12.05 1.28 -9.20
C TRP A 355 12.39 2.31 -8.13
N LEU A 356 13.40 3.12 -8.39
CA LEU A 356 13.86 4.17 -7.49
C LEU A 356 13.70 5.53 -8.15
N ASP A 357 13.29 6.48 -7.33
CA ASP A 357 13.11 7.88 -7.67
C ASP A 357 13.94 8.70 -6.68
N TRP A 358 14.93 9.42 -7.17
CA TRP A 358 15.89 10.09 -6.29
C TRP A 358 15.20 11.14 -5.42
N GLN A 359 15.42 11.06 -4.10
CA GLN A 359 14.73 11.85 -3.06
C GLN A 359 13.23 11.54 -2.87
N HIS A 360 12.72 10.54 -3.56
CA HIS A 360 11.31 10.15 -3.57
C HIS A 360 11.14 8.65 -3.29
N LEU A 361 9.87 8.21 -3.26
CA LEU A 361 9.52 6.86 -2.86
C LEU A 361 9.93 5.82 -3.90
N GLY A 362 10.70 4.82 -3.46
CA GLY A 362 10.98 3.63 -4.26
C GLY A 362 9.88 2.55 -4.14
N TYR A 363 9.83 1.64 -5.12
CA TYR A 363 8.95 0.48 -5.11
C TYR A 363 9.69 -0.81 -5.46
N ALA A 364 9.40 -1.89 -4.72
CA ALA A 364 9.65 -3.25 -5.16
C ALA A 364 8.41 -3.81 -5.85
N PHE A 365 8.54 -4.41 -7.02
CA PHE A 365 7.40 -4.95 -7.75
C PHE A 365 7.74 -6.17 -8.59
N ASP A 366 6.72 -6.99 -8.84
CA ASP A 366 6.77 -8.09 -9.80
C ASP A 366 6.32 -7.57 -11.17
N PRO A 367 7.23 -7.47 -12.17
CA PRO A 367 6.88 -6.97 -13.49
C PRO A 367 5.81 -7.85 -14.13
N HIS A 368 5.73 -9.15 -13.84
CA HIS A 368 4.74 -10.08 -14.37
C HIS A 368 3.32 -9.86 -13.86
N ARG A 369 3.14 -9.07 -12.80
CA ARG A 369 1.83 -8.80 -12.18
C ARG A 369 1.35 -7.36 -12.33
N VAL A 370 2.07 -6.52 -13.09
CA VAL A 370 1.72 -5.10 -13.33
C VAL A 370 1.64 -4.75 -14.83
N GLY A 371 1.04 -3.60 -15.14
CA GLY A 371 1.09 -2.95 -16.46
C GLY A 371 0.17 -3.52 -17.53
N GLY A 372 -0.83 -4.32 -17.15
CA GLY A 372 -1.84 -4.90 -18.06
C GLY A 372 -3.28 -4.57 -17.64
N PRO A 373 -4.28 -4.85 -18.49
CA PRO A 373 -5.70 -4.65 -18.15
C PRO A 373 -6.07 -5.37 -16.84
N GLY A 374 -6.76 -4.66 -15.94
CA GLY A 374 -7.17 -5.19 -14.64
C GLY A 374 -6.02 -5.45 -13.65
N ARG A 375 -4.80 -4.97 -13.96
CA ARG A 375 -3.62 -5.09 -13.09
C ARG A 375 -3.19 -3.71 -12.57
N PRO A 376 -2.41 -3.65 -11.48
CA PRO A 376 -1.84 -2.41 -11.02
C PRO A 376 -0.99 -1.76 -12.10
N LYS A 377 -0.89 -0.42 -12.04
CA LYS A 377 -0.01 0.34 -12.92
C LYS A 377 1.44 -0.15 -12.76
N TRP A 378 2.19 -0.11 -13.86
CA TRP A 378 3.63 -0.31 -13.82
C TRP A 378 4.26 0.82 -12.99
N PRO A 379 5.05 0.52 -11.94
CA PRO A 379 5.69 1.57 -11.14
C PRO A 379 6.72 2.34 -11.96
N GLY A 380 6.56 3.66 -12.06
CA GLY A 380 7.59 4.55 -12.58
C GLY A 380 7.77 4.63 -14.10
N SER A 381 8.87 5.28 -14.49
CA SER A 381 9.32 5.50 -15.88
C SER A 381 10.85 5.33 -15.99
N VAL A 382 11.35 5.07 -17.19
CA VAL A 382 12.79 5.18 -17.53
C VAL A 382 13.17 6.59 -17.99
N TYR A 383 12.17 7.38 -18.40
CA TYR A 383 12.35 8.77 -18.79
C TYR A 383 12.31 9.64 -17.54
N PRO A 384 13.40 10.34 -17.17
CA PRO A 384 13.47 11.15 -15.96
C PRO A 384 12.71 12.47 -16.14
N ASP A 385 12.06 12.96 -15.08
CA ASP A 385 11.25 14.20 -15.11
C ASP A 385 11.82 15.34 -14.25
N GLY A 386 13.06 15.21 -13.81
CA GLY A 386 13.72 16.13 -12.89
C GLY A 386 14.60 15.40 -11.88
N ASP A 387 14.29 14.12 -11.62
CA ASP A 387 15.04 13.24 -10.72
C ASP A 387 15.68 12.07 -11.44
N TYR A 388 16.67 11.44 -10.80
CA TYR A 388 17.24 10.20 -11.30
C TYR A 388 16.24 9.07 -11.15
N TYR A 389 15.90 8.42 -12.25
CA TYR A 389 15.01 7.26 -12.26
C TYR A 389 15.81 5.99 -12.53
N LEU A 390 15.68 5.01 -11.64
CA LEU A 390 16.39 3.74 -11.78
C LEU A 390 15.41 2.58 -11.78
N TYR A 391 15.59 1.65 -12.72
CA TYR A 391 15.10 0.28 -12.54
C TYR A 391 16.28 -0.61 -12.22
N LEU A 392 16.17 -1.42 -11.18
CA LEU A 392 17.26 -2.26 -10.72
C LEU A 392 16.77 -3.66 -10.41
N ASP A 393 17.58 -4.63 -10.81
CA ASP A 393 17.58 -5.93 -10.16
C ASP A 393 18.06 -5.77 -8.69
N PRO A 394 17.44 -6.46 -7.71
CA PRO A 394 17.86 -6.37 -6.29
C PRO A 394 19.33 -6.71 -6.04
N GLU A 395 19.93 -7.55 -6.89
CA GLU A 395 21.34 -7.92 -6.82
C GLU A 395 22.24 -7.06 -7.74
N LEU A 396 21.70 -5.98 -8.30
CA LEU A 396 22.39 -5.03 -9.18
C LEU A 396 23.02 -5.69 -10.42
N ARG A 397 22.48 -6.83 -10.87
CA ARG A 397 23.02 -7.57 -12.03
C ARG A 397 22.71 -6.89 -13.37
N PHE A 398 21.60 -6.16 -13.42
CA PHE A 398 21.17 -5.37 -14.57
C PHE A 398 20.27 -4.22 -14.11
N GLY A 399 20.09 -3.23 -14.97
CA GLY A 399 19.20 -2.12 -14.68
C GLY A 399 19.27 -0.99 -15.70
N THR A 400 18.53 0.07 -15.41
CA THR A 400 18.50 1.31 -16.17
C THR A 400 18.72 2.51 -15.26
N LEU A 401 19.29 3.59 -15.80
CA LEU A 401 19.38 4.88 -15.13
C LEU A 401 19.01 5.98 -16.13
N GLY A 402 17.89 6.66 -15.86
CA GLY A 402 17.51 7.90 -16.51
C GLY A 402 18.15 9.08 -15.78
N HIS A 403 19.01 9.83 -16.47
CA HIS A 403 19.70 10.99 -15.93
C HIS A 403 19.01 12.27 -16.40
N PRO A 404 18.36 13.04 -15.51
CA PRO A 404 17.55 14.20 -15.93
C PRO A 404 18.42 15.33 -16.51
N TRP A 405 19.59 15.60 -15.92
CA TRP A 405 20.45 16.71 -16.36
C TRP A 405 21.44 16.39 -17.49
N GLU A 406 22.01 15.17 -17.55
CA GLU A 406 22.75 14.72 -18.75
C GLU A 406 21.77 14.43 -19.91
N HIS A 407 20.48 14.28 -19.59
CA HIS A 407 19.41 13.92 -20.51
C HIS A 407 19.68 12.62 -21.25
N THR A 408 20.06 11.59 -20.48
CA THR A 408 20.46 10.28 -21.01
C THR A 408 19.71 9.13 -20.35
N LEU A 409 19.65 8.02 -21.06
CA LEU A 409 19.28 6.71 -20.52
C LEU A 409 20.46 5.77 -20.63
N CYS A 410 20.97 5.32 -19.50
CA CYS A 410 21.94 4.24 -19.42
C CYS A 410 21.23 2.90 -19.16
N VAL A 411 21.60 1.86 -19.90
CA VAL A 411 21.18 0.47 -19.67
C VAL A 411 22.43 -0.36 -19.40
N PHE A 412 22.40 -1.21 -18.38
CA PHE A 412 23.53 -2.07 -18.02
C PHE A 412 23.11 -3.52 -17.74
N GLY A 413 24.06 -4.43 -17.90
CA GLY A 413 23.89 -5.87 -17.75
C GLY A 413 23.59 -6.55 -19.07
N ALA A 414 24.40 -7.57 -19.41
CA ALA A 414 24.36 -8.25 -20.70
C ALA A 414 22.96 -8.77 -21.10
N PRO A 415 22.17 -9.40 -20.19
CA PRO A 415 20.83 -9.86 -20.54
C PRO A 415 19.89 -8.72 -20.96
N LEU A 416 19.98 -7.56 -20.29
CA LEU A 416 19.08 -6.44 -20.56
C LEU A 416 19.45 -5.72 -21.86
N LEU A 417 20.75 -5.59 -22.13
CA LEU A 417 21.24 -5.06 -23.41
C LEU A 417 20.84 -5.96 -24.58
N ALA A 418 20.97 -7.28 -24.44
CA ALA A 418 20.54 -8.23 -25.47
C ALA A 418 19.06 -8.07 -25.84
N GLU A 419 18.22 -7.69 -24.87
CA GLU A 419 16.80 -7.44 -25.10
C GLU A 419 16.51 -6.05 -25.66
N ALA A 420 17.22 -5.00 -25.22
CA ALA A 420 16.80 -3.61 -25.47
C ALA A 420 17.64 -2.84 -26.51
N GLU A 421 18.93 -3.17 -26.66
CA GLU A 421 19.91 -2.29 -27.33
C GLU A 421 19.53 -1.95 -28.78
N ALA A 422 19.12 -2.94 -29.57
CA ALA A 422 18.78 -2.73 -30.97
C ALA A 422 17.56 -1.81 -31.13
N GLU A 423 16.49 -2.04 -30.37
CA GLU A 423 15.28 -1.21 -30.42
C GLU A 423 15.52 0.20 -29.88
N LEU A 424 16.31 0.34 -28.81
CA LEU A 424 16.68 1.64 -28.25
C LEU A 424 17.54 2.44 -29.22
N THR A 425 18.47 1.80 -29.93
CA THR A 425 19.31 2.47 -30.94
C THR A 425 18.47 2.96 -32.13
N VAL A 426 17.47 2.18 -32.55
CA VAL A 426 16.52 2.63 -33.58
C VAL A 426 15.69 3.84 -33.11
N LEU A 427 15.27 3.85 -31.83
CA LEU A 427 14.41 4.90 -31.30
C LEU A 427 15.18 6.19 -30.97
N LEU A 428 16.35 6.06 -30.34
CA LEU A 428 17.12 7.15 -29.73
C LEU A 428 18.33 7.59 -30.57
N GLY A 429 18.73 6.78 -31.58
CA GLY A 429 19.92 6.99 -32.38
C GLY A 429 21.15 6.30 -31.81
N GLU A 430 22.33 6.69 -32.30
CA GLU A 430 23.60 6.08 -31.87
C GLU A 430 23.91 6.38 -30.39
N PRO A 431 24.48 5.40 -29.65
CA PRO A 431 24.89 5.61 -28.27
C PRO A 431 25.91 6.75 -28.10
N VAL A 432 25.75 7.54 -27.03
CA VAL A 432 26.72 8.58 -26.65
C VAL A 432 27.88 8.02 -25.84
N ARG A 433 27.71 6.84 -25.23
CA ARG A 433 28.72 6.16 -24.43
C ARG A 433 28.47 4.64 -24.42
N ARG A 434 29.56 3.87 -24.47
CA ARG A 434 29.56 2.40 -24.39
C ARG A 434 30.69 1.93 -23.47
N ARG A 435 30.43 0.88 -22.71
CA ARG A 435 31.41 0.17 -21.89
C ARG A 435 31.18 -1.32 -22.10
N ASP A 436 32.14 -2.02 -22.66
CA ASP A 436 32.06 -3.47 -22.93
C ASP A 436 32.66 -4.31 -21.80
#